data_AF-A0A7K8VIK1-F1
#
_entry.id   AF-A0A7K8VIK1-F1
#
_cell.length_a   1.000
_cell.length_b   1.000
_cell.length_c   1.000
_cell.angle_alpha   90.00
_cell.angle_beta   90.00
_cell.angle_gamma   90.00
#
_symmetry.space_group_name_H-M   'P 1'
#
loop_
_entity.id
_entity.type
_entity.pdbx_description
1 polymer ?
#
loop_
_entity_poly.entity_id
_entity_poly.type
_entity_poly.pdbx_seq_one_letter_code
_entity_poly.pdbx_strand_id
1 'polypeptide(L)'
;QKYIIDLACSTARGFVLDGKHEEAIPAALHALRFSAEVYGSNSVQLVPAYLLLAEASTGAGRLLQASKYLSQAQWIVLRTPDCSVAVQHKLHRSLGLFCAAEENFEQALYHLANDIYLASSVFGLKSIETSGGYFHMANIFFRQNKMDIANSLYAEV
;
A
#
# COMPACT_ATOMS: atom_id res chain seq x y z
N GLN A 1 -13.89 1.06 20.51
CA GLN A 1 -12.53 1.36 20.01
C GLN A 1 -12.32 0.92 18.55
N LYS A 2 -12.76 -0.28 18.13
CA LYS A 2 -12.73 -0.70 16.70
C LYS A 2 -13.33 0.31 15.72
N TYR A 3 -14.54 0.82 16.00
CA TYR A 3 -15.17 1.87 15.20
C TYR A 3 -14.30 3.13 15.02
N ILE A 4 -13.56 3.52 16.06
CA ILE A 4 -12.70 4.72 16.01
C ILE A 4 -11.47 4.47 15.12
N ILE A 5 -10.93 3.24 15.14
CA ILE A 5 -9.85 2.82 14.25
C ILE A 5 -10.32 2.86 12.80
N ASP A 6 -11.49 2.28 12.51
CA ASP A 6 -12.05 2.23 11.16
C ASP A 6 -12.35 3.64 10.62
N LEU A 7 -12.89 4.52 11.47
CA LEU A 7 -13.12 5.92 11.14
C LEU A 7 -11.80 6.63 10.82
N ALA A 8 -10.78 6.52 11.67
CA ALA A 8 -9.49 7.16 11.45
C ALA A 8 -8.79 6.65 10.17
N CYS A 9 -8.83 5.33 9.92
CA CYS A 9 -8.34 4.72 8.69
C CYS A 9 -9.08 5.23 7.45
N SER A 10 -10.42 5.34 7.52
CA SER A 10 -11.25 5.78 6.40
C SER A 10 -11.02 7.26 6.09
N THR A 11 -10.91 8.10 7.12
CA THR A 11 -10.57 9.52 6.97
C THR A 11 -9.20 9.70 6.33
N ALA A 12 -8.18 8.98 6.82
CA ALA A 12 -6.83 9.03 6.24
C ALA A 12 -6.82 8.58 4.78
N ARG A 13 -7.53 7.50 4.45
CA ARG A 13 -7.67 7.02 3.07
C ARG A 13 -8.37 8.05 2.18
N GLY A 14 -9.42 8.69 2.67
CA GLY A 14 -10.11 9.76 1.94
C GLY A 14 -9.15 10.90 1.58
N PHE A 15 -8.34 11.36 2.53
CA PHE A 15 -7.33 12.38 2.27
C PHE A 15 -6.27 11.94 1.26
N VAL A 16 -5.79 10.69 1.33
CA VAL A 16 -4.85 10.15 0.34
C VAL A 16 -5.45 10.16 -1.06
N LEU A 17 -6.70 9.71 -1.22
CA LEU A 17 -7.41 9.68 -2.50
C LEU A 17 -7.65 11.08 -3.07
N ASP A 18 -7.88 12.07 -2.21
CA ASP A 18 -7.99 13.49 -2.56
C ASP A 18 -6.64 14.15 -2.91
N GLY A 19 -5.51 13.45 -2.77
CA GLY A 19 -4.17 14.01 -2.91
C GLY A 19 -3.74 14.93 -1.75
N LYS A 20 -4.52 14.98 -0.67
CA LYS A 20 -4.28 15.77 0.56
C LYS A 20 -3.37 15.01 1.51
N HIS A 21 -2.15 14.77 1.05
CA HIS A 21 -1.21 13.87 1.72
C HIS A 21 -0.79 14.36 3.12
N GLU A 22 -0.64 15.67 3.30
CA GLU A 22 -0.28 16.25 4.60
C GLU A 22 -1.42 16.09 5.64
N GLU A 23 -2.66 16.23 5.21
CA GLU A 23 -3.86 16.04 6.04
C GLU A 23 -4.12 14.56 6.37
N ALA A 24 -3.68 13.63 5.51
CA ALA A 24 -3.79 12.20 5.76
C ALA A 24 -2.92 11.72 6.93
N ILE A 25 -1.73 12.31 7.12
CA ILE A 25 -0.75 11.90 8.14
C ILE A 25 -1.33 11.90 9.56
N PRO A 26 -1.92 12.99 10.09
CA PRO A 26 -2.46 12.98 11.45
C PRO A 26 -3.59 11.95 11.63
N ALA A 27 -4.47 11.77 10.64
CA ALA A 27 -5.52 10.76 10.70
C ALA A 27 -4.94 9.33 10.75
N ALA A 28 -3.92 9.04 9.95
CA ALA A 28 -3.26 7.74 9.95
C ALA A 28 -2.43 7.50 11.24
N LEU A 29 -1.83 8.53 11.82
CA LEU A 29 -1.17 8.45 13.15
C LEU A 29 -2.18 8.12 14.25
N HIS A 30 -3.37 8.72 14.22
CA HIS A 30 -4.45 8.37 15.15
C HIS A 30 -4.90 6.92 14.97
N ALA A 31 -5.09 6.47 13.72
CA ALA A 31 -5.42 5.08 13.43
C ALA A 31 -4.36 4.11 13.99
N LEU A 32 -3.07 4.43 13.81
CA LEU A 32 -1.96 3.63 14.35
C LEU A 32 -1.99 3.59 15.88
N ARG A 33 -2.15 4.74 16.54
CA ARG A 33 -2.19 4.83 18.01
C ARG A 33 -3.34 4.01 18.58
N PHE A 34 -4.55 4.19 18.06
CA PHE A 34 -5.72 3.44 18.52
C PHE A 34 -5.59 1.94 18.25
N SER A 35 -4.97 1.56 17.13
CA SER A 35 -4.70 0.15 16.83
C SER A 35 -3.70 -0.45 17.81
N ALA A 36 -2.63 0.26 18.14
CA ALA A 36 -1.63 -0.19 19.11
C ALA A 36 -2.23 -0.35 20.53
N GLU A 37 -3.12 0.56 20.95
CA GLU A 37 -3.82 0.48 22.23
C GLU A 37 -4.75 -0.75 22.32
N VAL A 38 -5.39 -1.14 21.21
CA VAL A 38 -6.36 -2.25 21.18
C VAL A 38 -5.70 -3.61 20.97
N TYR A 39 -4.70 -3.68 20.08
CA TYR A 39 -4.16 -4.94 19.60
C TYR A 39 -2.70 -5.17 20.03
N GLY A 40 -2.03 -4.16 20.58
CA GLY A 40 -0.61 -4.20 20.93
C GLY A 40 0.32 -3.77 19.78
N SER A 41 1.53 -3.32 20.12
CA SER A 41 2.44 -2.64 19.19
C SER A 41 3.03 -3.50 18.05
N ASN A 42 2.92 -4.83 18.14
CA ASN A 42 3.46 -5.76 17.14
C ASN A 42 2.38 -6.54 16.39
N SER A 43 1.11 -6.14 16.53
CA SER A 43 -0.01 -6.84 15.95
C SER A 43 -0.13 -6.55 14.44
N VAL A 44 -0.49 -7.58 13.65
CA VAL A 44 -0.76 -7.45 12.21
C VAL A 44 -1.89 -6.46 11.91
N GLN A 45 -2.78 -6.21 12.87
CA GLN A 45 -3.86 -5.23 12.77
C GLN A 45 -3.34 -3.78 12.65
N LEU A 46 -2.06 -3.50 12.94
CA LEU A 46 -1.45 -2.17 12.75
C LEU A 46 -0.98 -1.94 11.31
N VAL A 47 -0.80 -3.01 10.51
CA VAL A 47 -0.26 -2.91 9.14
C VAL A 47 -1.04 -1.91 8.28
N PRO A 48 -2.40 -1.92 8.24
CA PRO A 48 -3.14 -0.95 7.44
C PRO A 48 -2.82 0.52 7.76
N ALA A 49 -2.60 0.85 9.04
CA ALA A 49 -2.27 2.22 9.44
C ALA A 49 -0.83 2.59 9.04
N TYR A 50 0.12 1.65 9.15
CA TYR A 50 1.48 1.87 8.64
C TYR A 50 1.52 2.07 7.12
N LEU A 51 0.73 1.30 6.36
CA LEU A 51 0.66 1.46 4.90
C LEU A 51 0.06 2.82 4.50
N LEU A 52 -0.99 3.28 5.20
CA LEU A 52 -1.56 4.62 4.98
C LEU A 52 -0.56 5.74 5.30
N LEU A 53 0.19 5.60 6.39
CA LEU A 53 1.27 6.53 6.75
C LEU A 53 2.38 6.55 5.70
N ALA A 54 2.75 5.38 5.18
CA ALA A 54 3.73 5.28 4.11
C ALA A 54 3.27 5.99 2.84
N GLU A 55 2.05 5.70 2.38
CA GLU A 55 1.46 6.29 1.18
C GLU A 55 1.32 7.81 1.28
N ALA A 56 0.78 8.29 2.40
CA ALA A 56 0.69 9.73 2.67
C ALA A 56 2.07 10.40 2.74
N SER A 57 3.04 9.77 3.41
CA SER A 57 4.41 10.30 3.49
C SER A 57 5.08 10.35 2.13
N THR A 58 4.89 9.33 1.28
CA THR A 58 5.41 9.31 -0.09
C THR A 58 4.79 10.44 -0.93
N GLY A 59 3.46 10.59 -0.90
CA GLY A 59 2.77 11.66 -1.62
C GLY A 59 3.15 13.07 -1.14
N ALA A 60 3.52 13.22 0.14
CA ALA A 60 4.06 14.46 0.70
C ALA A 60 5.57 14.67 0.44
N GLY A 61 6.24 13.78 -0.32
CA GLY A 61 7.68 13.85 -0.58
C GLY A 61 8.59 13.49 0.59
N ARG A 62 8.03 12.93 1.67
CA ARG A 62 8.76 12.55 2.91
C ARG A 62 9.28 11.11 2.83
N LEU A 63 10.10 10.81 1.82
CA LEU A 63 10.52 9.45 1.48
C LEU A 63 11.20 8.71 2.64
N LEU A 64 12.02 9.40 3.44
CA LEU A 64 12.66 8.80 4.62
C LEU A 64 11.63 8.34 5.67
N GLN A 65 10.54 9.07 5.86
CA GLN A 65 9.46 8.67 6.79
C GLN A 65 8.65 7.51 6.20
N ALA A 66 8.32 7.57 4.91
CA ALA A 66 7.62 6.50 4.22
C ALA A 66 8.36 5.16 4.34
N SER A 67 9.67 5.17 4.06
CA SER A 67 10.54 3.99 4.19
C SER A 67 10.53 3.38 5.60
N LYS A 68 10.56 4.22 6.64
CA LYS A 68 10.46 3.76 8.04
C LYS A 68 9.12 3.07 8.30
N TYR A 69 8.01 3.64 7.84
CA TYR A 69 6.68 3.04 8.03
C TYR A 69 6.52 1.72 7.27
N LEU A 70 7.03 1.64 6.03
CA LEU A 70 7.05 0.40 5.26
C LEU A 70 7.90 -0.68 5.93
N SER A 71 9.06 -0.30 6.49
CA SER A 71 9.92 -1.23 7.22
C SER A 71 9.20 -1.82 8.45
N GLN A 72 8.43 -1.01 9.17
CA GLN A 72 7.62 -1.50 10.29
C GLN A 72 6.50 -2.44 9.83
N ALA A 73 5.77 -2.08 8.77
CA ALA A 73 4.74 -2.93 8.19
C ALA A 73 5.32 -4.27 7.73
N GLN A 74 6.44 -4.24 7.01
CA GLN A 74 7.13 -5.44 6.52
C GLN A 74 7.62 -6.32 7.67
N TRP A 75 8.20 -5.73 8.71
CA TRP A 75 8.64 -6.47 9.89
C TRP A 75 7.48 -7.19 10.58
N ILE A 76 6.34 -6.52 10.77
CA ILE A 76 5.15 -7.13 11.37
C ILE A 76 4.64 -8.28 10.50
N VAL A 77 4.55 -8.10 9.18
CA VAL A 77 4.13 -9.17 8.26
C VAL A 77 5.06 -10.37 8.32
N LEU A 78 6.38 -10.16 8.30
CA LEU A 78 7.40 -11.21 8.38
C LEU A 78 7.33 -11.99 9.71
N ARG A 79 7.01 -11.29 10.80
CA ARG A 79 6.94 -11.86 12.15
C ARG A 79 5.60 -12.51 12.48
N THR A 80 4.59 -12.38 11.63
CA THR A 80 3.25 -12.93 11.84
C THR A 80 3.14 -14.28 11.12
N PRO A 81 3.10 -15.42 11.85
CA PRO A 81 2.82 -16.71 11.25
C PRO A 81 1.46 -16.69 10.53
N ASP A 82 1.39 -17.34 9.37
CA ASP A 82 0.16 -17.43 8.57
C ASP A 82 -0.48 -16.07 8.26
N CYS A 83 0.34 -15.03 8.10
CA CYS A 83 -0.13 -13.70 7.74
C CYS A 83 -1.01 -13.78 6.49
N SER A 84 -2.24 -13.26 6.56
CA SER A 84 -3.19 -13.40 5.46
C SER A 84 -2.64 -12.81 4.16
N VAL A 85 -2.91 -13.49 3.04
CA VAL A 85 -2.55 -13.00 1.71
C VAL A 85 -3.14 -11.61 1.44
N ALA A 86 -4.32 -11.31 2.00
CA ALA A 86 -4.98 -10.00 1.98
C ALA A 86 -4.13 -8.85 2.58
N VAL A 87 -3.26 -9.14 3.54
CA VAL A 87 -2.33 -8.16 4.11
C VAL A 87 -1.03 -8.12 3.31
N GLN A 88 -0.53 -9.28 2.90
CA GLN A 88 0.72 -9.39 2.13
C GLN A 88 0.67 -8.63 0.80
N HIS A 89 -0.41 -8.80 0.02
CA HIS A 89 -0.51 -8.12 -1.28
C HIS A 89 -0.54 -6.59 -1.13
N LYS A 90 -1.24 -6.05 -0.11
CA LYS A 90 -1.26 -4.62 0.19
C LYS A 90 0.12 -4.08 0.56
N LEU A 91 0.89 -4.84 1.35
CA LEU A 91 2.28 -4.49 1.64
C LEU A 91 3.11 -4.42 0.35
N HIS A 92 2.99 -5.43 -0.52
CA HIS A 92 3.67 -5.45 -1.81
C HIS A 92 3.27 -4.27 -2.70
N ARG A 93 1.98 -3.90 -2.75
CA ARG A 93 1.52 -2.71 -3.45
C ARG A 93 2.22 -1.45 -2.95
N SER A 94 2.20 -1.21 -1.63
CA SER A 94 2.79 -0.01 -1.04
C SER A 94 4.30 0.05 -1.24
N LEU A 95 5.02 -1.09 -1.15
CA LEU A 95 6.45 -1.17 -1.48
C LEU A 95 6.70 -0.85 -2.96
N GLY A 96 5.88 -1.39 -3.87
CA GLY A 96 6.00 -1.12 -5.29
C GLY A 96 5.79 0.34 -5.65
N LEU A 97 4.78 0.98 -5.06
CA LEU A 97 4.51 2.41 -5.23
C LEU A 97 5.62 3.28 -4.67
N PHE A 98 6.17 2.92 -3.51
CA PHE A 98 7.31 3.60 -2.92
C PHE A 98 8.55 3.52 -3.83
N CYS A 99 8.91 2.33 -4.32
CA CYS A 99 10.02 2.18 -5.25
C CYS A 99 9.79 2.97 -6.55
N ALA A 100 8.56 3.03 -7.06
CA ALA A 100 8.24 3.82 -8.25
C ALA A 100 8.37 5.34 -8.00
N ALA A 101 8.11 5.80 -6.78
CA ALA A 101 8.35 7.19 -6.38
C ALA A 101 9.84 7.52 -6.24
N GLU A 102 10.67 6.53 -5.90
CA GLU A 102 12.14 6.62 -5.92
C GLU A 102 12.75 6.39 -7.32
N GLU A 103 11.92 6.26 -8.36
CA GLU A 103 12.33 5.92 -9.74
C GLU A 103 13.07 4.57 -9.86
N ASN A 104 13.01 3.73 -8.84
CA ASN A 104 13.51 2.36 -8.86
C ASN A 104 12.46 1.42 -9.49
N PHE A 105 12.29 1.54 -10.80
CA PHE A 105 11.25 0.83 -11.53
C PHE A 105 11.41 -0.69 -11.53
N GLU A 106 12.64 -1.21 -11.42
CA GLU A 106 12.88 -2.65 -11.34
C GLU A 106 12.27 -3.25 -10.07
N GLN A 107 12.60 -2.68 -8.90
CA GLN A 107 12.02 -3.12 -7.63
C GLN A 107 10.52 -2.84 -7.55
N ALA A 108 10.07 -1.72 -8.13
CA ALA A 108 8.65 -1.41 -8.20
C ALA A 108 7.85 -2.50 -8.95
N LEU A 109 8.32 -2.91 -10.12
CA LEU A 109 7.69 -3.98 -10.91
C LEU A 109 7.75 -5.33 -10.21
N TYR A 110 8.85 -5.66 -9.54
CA TYR A 110 8.94 -6.88 -8.72
C TYR A 110 7.86 -6.92 -7.64
N HIS A 111 7.72 -5.83 -6.88
CA HIS A 111 6.72 -5.76 -5.81
C HIS A 111 5.29 -5.76 -6.34
N LEU A 112 5.00 -5.03 -7.42
CA LEU A 112 3.66 -5.02 -8.02
C LEU A 112 3.27 -6.35 -8.67
N ALA A 113 4.21 -7.08 -9.26
CA ALA A 113 3.96 -8.43 -9.76
C ALA A 113 3.54 -9.38 -8.61
N ASN A 114 4.19 -9.27 -7.45
CA ASN A 114 3.79 -10.01 -6.25
C ASN A 114 2.42 -9.57 -5.72
N ASP A 115 2.09 -8.27 -5.74
CA ASP A 115 0.73 -7.79 -5.40
C ASP A 115 -0.32 -8.42 -6.32
N ILE A 116 -0.15 -8.37 -7.64
CA ILE A 116 -1.09 -8.96 -8.61
C ILE A 116 -1.24 -10.46 -8.39
N TYR A 117 -0.14 -11.19 -8.22
CA TYR A 117 -0.17 -12.64 -7.97
C TYR A 117 -0.96 -12.96 -6.69
N LEU A 118 -0.62 -12.30 -5.58
CA LEU A 118 -1.27 -12.54 -4.30
C LEU A 118 -2.74 -12.10 -4.32
N ALA A 119 -3.06 -10.93 -4.86
CA ALA A 119 -4.44 -10.43 -4.96
C ALA A 119 -5.30 -11.36 -5.84
N SER A 120 -4.80 -11.74 -7.02
CA SER A 120 -5.55 -12.63 -7.92
C SER A 120 -5.79 -14.01 -7.32
N SER A 121 -4.87 -14.52 -6.49
CA SER A 121 -5.05 -15.80 -5.79
C SER A 121 -6.19 -15.79 -4.75
N VAL A 122 -6.55 -14.61 -4.23
CA VAL A 122 -7.58 -14.45 -3.18
C VAL A 122 -8.90 -13.95 -3.76
N PHE A 123 -8.84 -12.95 -4.63
CA PHE A 123 -10.00 -12.19 -5.10
C PHE A 123 -10.38 -12.52 -6.55
N GLY A 124 -9.50 -13.19 -7.30
CA GLY A 124 -9.67 -13.51 -8.71
C GLY A 124 -9.10 -12.44 -9.64
N LEU A 125 -8.79 -12.82 -10.88
CA LEU A 125 -8.11 -11.96 -11.86
C LEU A 125 -8.86 -10.67 -12.21
N LYS A 126 -10.19 -10.69 -12.15
CA LYS A 126 -11.07 -9.56 -12.53
C LYS A 126 -11.56 -8.73 -11.34
N SER A 127 -10.95 -8.91 -10.16
CA SER A 127 -11.36 -8.18 -8.97
C SER A 127 -10.79 -6.75 -8.97
N ILE A 128 -11.44 -5.87 -8.22
CA ILE A 128 -10.97 -4.48 -8.01
C ILE A 128 -9.61 -4.48 -7.30
N GLU A 129 -9.38 -5.44 -6.41
CA GLU A 129 -8.11 -5.61 -5.71
C GLU A 129 -6.99 -5.95 -6.69
N THR A 130 -7.22 -6.86 -7.65
CA THR A 130 -6.20 -7.22 -8.64
C THR A 130 -5.98 -6.10 -9.67
N SER A 131 -7.04 -5.43 -10.14
CA SER A 131 -6.95 -4.39 -11.16
C SER A 131 -6.07 -3.21 -10.75
N GLY A 132 -6.08 -2.84 -9.46
CA GLY A 132 -5.18 -1.79 -8.96
C GLY A 132 -3.69 -2.10 -9.16
N GLY A 133 -3.29 -3.37 -9.11
CA GLY A 133 -1.91 -3.79 -9.38
C GLY A 133 -1.55 -3.61 -10.85
N TYR A 134 -2.43 -4.02 -11.77
CA TYR A 134 -2.28 -3.80 -13.21
C TYR A 134 -2.17 -2.32 -13.54
N PHE A 135 -3.04 -1.49 -12.97
CA PHE A 135 -3.02 -0.04 -13.15
C PHE A 135 -1.67 0.58 -12.75
N HIS A 136 -1.11 0.20 -11.61
CA HIS A 136 0.18 0.72 -11.16
C HIS A 136 1.36 0.22 -12.02
N MET A 137 1.36 -1.04 -12.44
CA MET A 137 2.40 -1.55 -13.36
C MET A 137 2.32 -0.85 -14.73
N ALA A 138 1.11 -0.64 -15.25
CA ALA A 138 0.89 0.07 -16.50
C ALA A 138 1.45 1.50 -16.45
N ASN A 139 1.23 2.22 -15.34
CA ASN A 139 1.80 3.55 -15.13
C ASN A 139 3.33 3.57 -15.15
N ILE A 140 3.99 2.52 -14.61
CA ILE A 140 5.45 2.40 -14.67
C ILE A 140 5.92 2.17 -16.11
N PHE A 141 5.30 1.24 -16.84
CA PHE A 141 5.66 0.99 -18.24
C PHE A 141 5.39 2.19 -19.15
N PHE A 142 4.32 2.94 -18.87
CA PHE A 142 4.05 4.22 -19.52
C PHE A 142 5.19 5.23 -19.29
N ARG A 143 5.65 5.39 -18.04
CA ARG A 143 6.82 6.23 -17.71
C ARG A 143 8.12 5.77 -18.38
N GLN A 144 8.26 4.47 -18.65
CA GLN A 144 9.37 3.90 -19.42
C GLN A 144 9.19 3.98 -20.95
N ASN A 145 8.10 4.59 -21.45
CA ASN A 145 7.73 4.65 -22.87
C ASN A 145 7.54 3.27 -23.55
N LYS A 146 7.21 2.23 -22.77
CA LYS A 146 6.88 0.88 -23.26
C LYS A 146 5.36 0.75 -23.45
N MET A 147 4.85 1.47 -24.44
CA MET A 147 3.43 1.72 -24.64
C MET A 147 2.61 0.47 -24.98
N ASP A 148 3.22 -0.49 -25.67
CA ASP A 148 2.65 -1.81 -25.97
C ASP A 148 2.29 -2.56 -24.68
N ILE A 149 3.23 -2.64 -23.75
CA ILE A 149 3.03 -3.31 -22.45
C ILE A 149 2.05 -2.52 -21.58
N ALA A 150 2.19 -1.20 -21.52
CA ALA A 150 1.30 -0.35 -20.74
C ALA A 150 -0.16 -0.49 -21.17
N ASN A 151 -0.44 -0.44 -22.49
CA ASN A 151 -1.79 -0.58 -23.02
C ASN A 151 -2.39 -1.97 -22.75
N SER A 152 -1.57 -3.03 -22.84
CA SER A 152 -2.04 -4.37 -22.51
C SER A 152 -2.45 -4.49 -21.04
N LEU A 153 -1.73 -3.84 -20.12
CA LEU A 153 -2.05 -3.86 -18.69
C LEU A 153 -3.26 -2.97 -18.36
N TYR A 154 -3.39 -1.80 -19.00
CA TYR A 154 -4.57 -0.95 -18.83
C TYR A 154 -5.87 -1.63 -19.29
N ALA A 155 -5.81 -2.54 -20.26
CA ALA A 155 -6.97 -3.30 -20.71
C ALA A 155 -7.52 -4.29 -19.66
N GLU A 156 -6.74 -4.59 -18.62
CA GLU A 156 -7.13 -5.47 -17.49
C GLU A 156 -7.67 -4.69 -16.28
N VAL A 157 -7.84 -3.35 -16.40
CA VAL A 157 -8.35 -2.46 -15.34
C VAL A 157 -9.82 -2.11 -15.56
#